data_AF-A0A8H3BNW4-F1
#
_entry.id   AF-A0A8H3BNW4-F1
#
_cell.length_a   1.000
_cell.length_b   1.000
_cell.length_c   1.000
_cell.angle_alpha   90.00
_cell.angle_beta   90.00
_cell.angle_gamma   90.00
#
_symmetry.space_group_name_H-M   'P 1'
#
loop_
_entity.id
_entity.type
_entity.pdbx_description
1 polymer ?
#
loop_
_entity_poly.entity_id
_entity_poly.type
_entity_poly.pdbx_seq_one_letter_code
_entity_poly.pdbx_strand_id
1 'polypeptide(L)'
;MVLIRFLTATFALVAGSFAFALPSHNATLSRSDPGSVLCGEGHLSLLGFPKADESLIASNAQAQDVFNQEVPVFWRVIYKDETYEGGYLDSSQIHKGLDALNDQFVGHRLGLHHTFEKGCYGEGDEVAEILSSSTPAEIDALFGCPIGCNTCLGPGEDSIHNYMDYTNESCKTHPFTLSHIARMRTIYELYRKDK
;
A
#
# COMPACT_ATOMS: atom_id res chain seq x y z
N MET A 1 -47.18 28.69 -41.99
CA MET A 1 -47.15 28.55 -40.51
C MET A 1 -46.62 27.17 -40.09
N VAL A 2 -45.45 26.72 -40.60
CA VAL A 2 -44.86 25.41 -40.21
C VAL A 2 -43.31 25.45 -40.12
N LEU A 3 -42.64 26.50 -40.59
CA LEU A 3 -41.16 26.51 -40.69
C LEU A 3 -40.41 27.13 -39.50
N ILE A 4 -41.10 27.57 -38.45
CA ILE A 4 -40.48 28.30 -37.32
C ILE A 4 -40.31 27.40 -36.06
N ARG A 5 -40.92 26.21 -36.03
CA ARG A 5 -40.87 25.33 -34.85
C ARG A 5 -39.72 24.31 -34.82
N PHE A 6 -38.93 24.19 -35.89
CA PHE A 6 -37.80 23.24 -35.93
C PHE A 6 -36.45 23.85 -35.55
N LEU A 7 -36.32 25.18 -35.53
CA LEU A 7 -35.05 25.86 -35.23
C LEU A 7 -34.77 26.01 -33.73
N THR A 8 -35.76 25.82 -32.86
CA THR A 8 -35.59 25.93 -31.41
C THR A 8 -35.22 24.62 -30.73
N ALA A 9 -35.25 23.48 -31.43
CA ALA A 9 -34.96 22.17 -30.85
C ALA A 9 -33.49 21.76 -30.93
N THR A 10 -32.69 22.37 -31.83
CA THR A 10 -31.29 21.99 -32.03
C THR A 10 -30.30 22.76 -31.16
N PHE A 11 -30.69 23.90 -30.58
CA PHE A 11 -29.81 24.68 -29.71
C PHE A 11 -29.76 24.18 -28.25
N ALA A 12 -30.67 23.30 -27.85
CA ALA A 12 -30.75 22.78 -26.47
C ALA A 12 -29.85 21.56 -26.21
N LEU A 13 -29.20 20.99 -27.24
CA LEU A 13 -28.42 19.73 -27.10
C LEU A 13 -26.90 19.92 -26.99
N VAL A 14 -26.37 21.15 -27.05
CA VAL A 14 -24.91 21.39 -27.03
C VAL A 14 -24.43 21.95 -25.69
N ALA A 15 -25.32 22.27 -24.75
CA ALA A 15 -24.94 22.86 -23.46
C ALA A 15 -24.61 21.84 -22.34
N GLY A 16 -24.72 20.54 -22.61
CA GLY A 16 -24.78 19.52 -21.55
C GLY A 16 -23.49 18.81 -21.15
N SER A 17 -22.40 18.90 -21.92
CA SER A 17 -21.24 18.00 -21.72
C SER A 17 -19.90 18.69 -21.90
N PHE A 18 -19.62 19.70 -21.09
CA PHE A 18 -18.24 20.12 -20.83
C PHE A 18 -17.88 19.65 -19.42
N ALA A 19 -17.38 18.41 -19.33
CA ALA A 19 -16.64 17.99 -18.15
C ALA A 19 -15.31 18.76 -18.18
N PHE A 20 -15.22 19.83 -17.39
CA PHE A 20 -13.94 20.49 -17.13
C PHE A 20 -13.08 19.53 -16.31
N ALA A 21 -12.26 18.72 -16.98
CA ALA A 21 -11.11 18.10 -16.35
C ALA A 21 -10.12 19.23 -16.03
N LEU A 22 -10.21 19.78 -14.81
CA LEU A 22 -9.15 20.63 -14.30
C LEU A 22 -7.88 19.76 -14.19
N PRO A 23 -6.72 20.24 -14.65
CA PRO A 23 -5.48 19.54 -14.40
C PRO A 23 -5.33 19.42 -12.88
N SER A 24 -5.26 18.19 -12.37
CA SER A 24 -4.72 18.02 -11.03
C SER A 24 -3.33 18.63 -11.09
N HIS A 25 -3.07 19.62 -10.25
CA HIS A 25 -1.71 20.10 -10.03
C HIS A 25 -0.95 18.90 -9.46
N ASN A 26 -0.34 18.13 -10.36
CA ASN A 26 0.44 16.96 -10.05
C ASN A 26 1.77 17.48 -9.48
N ALA A 27 1.70 18.07 -8.29
CA ALA A 27 2.85 18.25 -7.45
C ALA A 27 3.19 16.87 -6.90
N THR A 28 3.77 16.02 -7.74
CA THR A 28 4.50 14.87 -7.25
C THR A 28 5.63 15.46 -6.42
N LEU A 29 5.51 15.40 -5.08
CA LEU A 29 6.61 15.75 -4.20
C LEU A 29 7.74 14.77 -4.53
N SER A 30 8.71 15.22 -5.33
CA SER A 30 9.97 14.52 -5.47
C SER A 30 10.70 14.74 -4.16
N ARG A 31 10.48 13.85 -3.18
CA ARG A 31 11.40 13.69 -2.07
C ARG A 31 12.66 13.11 -2.70
N SER A 32 13.57 13.99 -3.10
CA SER A 32 14.95 13.61 -3.39
C SER A 32 15.46 12.87 -2.17
N ASP A 33 15.61 11.56 -2.29
CA ASP A 33 16.05 10.65 -1.24
C ASP A 33 17.48 11.05 -0.84
N PRO A 34 17.68 11.81 0.26
CA PRO A 34 18.97 12.34 0.58
C PRO A 34 19.67 11.32 1.48
N GLY A 35 19.83 10.08 1.04
CA GLY A 35 20.70 9.05 1.66
C GLY A 35 20.55 8.77 3.16
N SER A 36 19.60 9.41 3.84
CA SER A 36 19.32 9.33 5.26
C SER A 36 17.93 9.93 5.47
N VAL A 37 16.89 9.16 5.14
CA VAL A 37 15.56 9.46 5.63
C VAL A 37 15.66 9.44 7.16
N LEU A 38 15.39 10.60 7.79
CA LEU A 38 15.38 10.75 9.24
C LEU A 38 14.36 9.78 9.85
N CYS A 39 14.79 9.08 10.90
CA CYS A 39 13.93 8.25 11.75
C CYS A 39 12.63 8.99 12.11
N GLY A 40 11.48 8.42 11.74
CA GLY A 40 10.17 8.99 12.06
C GLY A 40 9.69 10.14 11.16
N GLU A 41 10.34 10.44 10.01
CA GLU A 41 9.84 11.47 9.07
C GLU A 41 8.98 10.91 7.91
N GLY A 42 8.40 9.73 8.10
CA GLY A 42 7.47 9.10 7.15
C GLY A 42 6.11 9.80 7.02
N HIS A 43 5.81 10.77 7.87
CA HIS A 43 4.51 11.43 7.90
C HIS A 43 4.37 12.46 6.76
N LEU A 44 3.72 12.07 5.66
CA LEU A 44 3.08 13.02 4.75
C LEU A 44 2.11 13.86 5.57
N SER A 45 2.40 15.16 5.72
CA SER A 45 1.53 16.06 6.46
C SER A 45 0.15 16.09 5.81
N LEU A 46 -0.86 15.54 6.50
CA LEU A 46 -2.26 15.61 6.09
C LEU A 46 -2.83 17.04 6.15
N LEU A 47 -2.06 18.01 6.67
CA LEU A 47 -2.42 19.42 6.63
C LEU A 47 -2.59 19.87 5.17
N GLY A 48 -3.84 20.14 4.79
CA GLY A 48 -4.20 20.59 3.44
C GLY A 48 -4.77 19.49 2.53
N PHE A 49 -4.77 18.22 2.96
CA PHE A 49 -5.46 17.16 2.22
C PHE A 49 -6.94 17.09 2.63
N PRO A 50 -7.87 16.95 1.67
CA PRO A 50 -9.27 16.69 1.99
C PRO A 50 -9.38 15.33 2.69
N LYS A 51 -10.23 15.25 3.72
CA LYS A 51 -10.56 13.96 4.34
C LYS A 51 -11.09 13.01 3.26
N ALA A 52 -10.72 11.73 3.34
CA ALA A 52 -11.30 10.71 2.49
C ALA A 52 -12.82 10.71 2.65
N ASP A 53 -13.54 10.65 1.52
CA ASP A 53 -14.99 10.57 1.52
C ASP A 53 -15.43 9.14 1.80
N GLU A 54 -15.61 8.85 3.09
CA GLU A 54 -16.01 7.53 3.59
C GLU A 54 -17.46 7.15 3.18
N SER A 55 -18.23 8.07 2.57
CA SER A 55 -19.58 7.77 2.07
C SER A 55 -19.60 6.81 0.88
N LEU A 56 -18.45 6.63 0.22
CA LEU A 56 -18.26 5.70 -0.90
C LEU A 56 -17.75 4.33 -0.45
N ILE A 57 -17.50 4.11 0.84
CA ILE A 57 -17.27 2.76 1.35
C ILE A 57 -18.57 1.97 1.20
N ALA A 58 -18.59 1.05 0.24
CA ALA A 58 -19.71 0.17 0.04
C ALA A 58 -19.95 -0.66 1.31
N SER A 59 -21.00 -0.35 2.06
CA SER A 59 -21.39 -1.03 3.29
C SER A 59 -22.01 -2.42 3.09
N ASN A 60 -21.95 -2.96 1.88
CA ASN A 60 -22.60 -4.21 1.47
C ASN A 60 -21.76 -5.00 0.45
N ALA A 61 -20.47 -5.19 0.73
CA ALA A 61 -19.79 -6.33 0.14
C ALA A 61 -20.28 -7.59 0.87
N GLN A 62 -21.40 -8.17 0.41
CA GLN A 62 -21.61 -9.58 0.70
C GLN A 62 -20.45 -10.33 0.06
N ALA A 63 -19.52 -10.80 0.89
CA ALA A 63 -18.45 -11.68 0.46
C ALA A 63 -19.09 -12.96 -0.08
N GLN A 64 -19.40 -12.99 -1.38
CA GLN A 64 -19.72 -14.24 -2.05
C GLN A 64 -18.46 -15.10 -2.00
N ASP A 65 -18.66 -16.33 -1.56
CA ASP A 65 -17.63 -17.35 -1.36
C ASP A 65 -17.11 -17.82 -2.74
N VAL A 66 -16.34 -16.96 -3.43
CA VAL A 66 -15.64 -17.28 -4.68
C VAL A 66 -14.31 -17.95 -4.33
N PHE A 67 -14.35 -19.11 -3.68
CA PHE A 67 -13.15 -19.73 -3.09
C PHE A 67 -12.32 -20.61 -4.02
N ASN A 68 -12.61 -20.67 -5.32
CA ASN A 68 -11.81 -21.51 -6.21
C ASN A 68 -11.75 -21.04 -7.67
N GLN A 69 -11.79 -19.73 -7.90
CA GLN A 69 -11.65 -19.19 -9.25
C GLN A 69 -10.26 -18.59 -9.41
N GLU A 70 -9.43 -19.22 -10.23
CA GLU A 70 -8.18 -18.62 -10.70
C GLU A 70 -8.55 -17.41 -11.55
N VAL A 71 -8.21 -16.21 -11.06
CA VAL A 71 -8.40 -14.97 -11.81
C VAL A 71 -7.14 -14.75 -12.63
N PRO A 72 -7.15 -15.00 -13.96
CA PRO A 72 -5.97 -14.72 -14.76
C PRO A 72 -5.75 -13.21 -14.82
N VAL A 73 -4.68 -12.75 -14.18
CA VAL A 73 -4.27 -11.35 -14.18
C VAL A 73 -3.26 -11.13 -15.29
N PHE A 74 -3.52 -10.17 -16.17
CA PHE A 74 -2.65 -9.80 -17.27
C PHE A 74 -2.13 -8.38 -17.08
N TRP A 75 -0.82 -8.21 -17.26
CA TRP A 75 -0.15 -6.91 -17.22
C TRP A 75 0.26 -6.53 -18.64
N ARG A 76 -0.17 -5.36 -19.11
CA ARG A 76 0.29 -4.79 -20.38
C ARG A 76 1.13 -3.56 -20.09
N VAL A 77 2.41 -3.59 -20.46
CA VAL A 77 3.29 -2.43 -20.39
C VAL A 77 3.06 -1.57 -21.63
N ILE A 78 2.69 -0.31 -21.42
CA ILE A 78 2.62 0.70 -22.47
C ILE A 78 3.90 1.50 -22.39
N TYR A 79 4.70 1.50 -23.46
CA TYR A 79 5.98 2.18 -23.51
C TYR A 79 6.12 2.96 -24.83
N LYS A 80 6.92 4.04 -24.79
CA LYS A 80 7.23 4.90 -25.94
C LYS A 80 8.30 4.27 -26.83
N ASP A 81 9.33 3.70 -26.22
CA ASP A 81 10.45 3.00 -26.85
C ASP A 81 11.02 1.96 -25.88
N GLU A 82 11.93 1.09 -26.33
CA GLU A 82 12.51 -0.01 -25.54
C GLU A 82 13.55 0.43 -24.49
N THR A 83 13.50 1.68 -24.05
CA THR A 83 14.34 2.19 -22.97
C THR A 83 13.56 2.31 -21.67
N TYR A 84 14.27 2.23 -20.54
CA TYR A 84 13.67 2.43 -19.22
C TYR A 84 13.01 3.81 -19.10
N GLU A 85 13.66 4.86 -19.64
CA GLU A 85 13.16 6.23 -19.70
C GLU A 85 11.91 6.35 -20.60
N GLY A 86 11.83 5.54 -21.65
CA GLY A 86 10.66 5.36 -22.51
C GLY A 86 9.54 4.55 -21.87
N GLY A 87 9.71 4.07 -20.64
CA GLY A 87 8.72 3.30 -19.88
C GLY A 87 8.75 1.80 -20.16
N TYR A 88 9.76 1.30 -20.88
CA TYR A 88 9.89 -0.14 -21.12
C TYR A 88 10.38 -0.86 -19.86
N LEU A 89 9.63 -1.88 -19.48
CA LEU A 89 9.99 -2.84 -18.43
C LEU A 89 9.95 -4.23 -19.05
N ASP A 90 11.06 -4.94 -18.98
CA ASP A 90 11.09 -6.33 -19.44
C ASP A 90 10.29 -7.24 -18.49
N SER A 91 9.92 -8.43 -18.98
CA SER A 91 9.18 -9.39 -18.17
C SER A 91 9.88 -9.76 -16.86
N SER A 92 11.22 -9.78 -16.81
CA SER A 92 11.94 -10.07 -15.57
C SER A 92 11.75 -8.95 -14.54
N GLN A 93 11.78 -7.69 -14.95
CA GLN A 93 11.53 -6.54 -14.08
C GLN A 93 10.09 -6.55 -13.54
N ILE A 94 9.12 -6.90 -14.38
CA ILE A 94 7.72 -7.03 -13.97
C ILE A 94 7.58 -8.13 -12.92
N HIS A 95 8.12 -9.34 -13.17
CA HIS A 95 8.04 -10.45 -12.22
C HIS A 95 8.72 -10.11 -10.89
N LYS A 96 9.90 -9.49 -10.91
CA LYS A 96 10.58 -9.05 -9.68
C LYS A 96 9.74 -8.06 -8.87
N GLY A 97 9.07 -7.13 -9.53
CA GLY A 97 8.15 -6.21 -8.86
C GLY A 97 6.96 -6.94 -8.22
N LEU A 98 6.39 -7.92 -8.92
CA LEU A 98 5.30 -8.74 -8.39
C LEU A 98 5.74 -9.62 -7.23
N ASP A 99 6.93 -10.22 -7.31
CA ASP A 99 7.49 -11.03 -6.23
C ASP A 99 7.71 -10.18 -4.98
N ALA A 100 8.29 -8.98 -5.11
CA ALA A 100 8.45 -8.05 -4.00
C ALA A 100 7.10 -7.66 -3.36
N LEU A 101 6.08 -7.37 -4.18
CA LEU A 101 4.73 -7.11 -3.66
C LEU A 101 4.18 -8.33 -2.92
N ASN A 102 4.29 -9.52 -3.51
CA ASN A 102 3.81 -10.74 -2.87
C ASN A 102 4.51 -11.01 -1.53
N ASP A 103 5.83 -10.82 -1.47
CA ASP A 103 6.62 -11.01 -0.25
C ASP A 103 6.25 -10.00 0.85
N GLN A 104 6.01 -8.73 0.49
CA GLN A 104 5.56 -7.71 1.45
C GLN A 104 4.13 -7.98 1.96
N PHE A 105 3.23 -8.46 1.09
CA PHE A 105 1.81 -8.63 1.44
C PHE A 105 1.44 -10.03 1.92
N VAL A 106 2.34 -11.02 1.85
CA VAL A 106 2.07 -12.38 2.34
C VAL A 106 1.79 -12.40 3.84
N GLY A 107 2.51 -11.56 4.61
CA GLY A 107 2.30 -11.40 6.05
C GLY A 107 0.89 -10.91 6.36
N HIS A 108 0.44 -9.86 5.66
CA HIS A 108 -0.92 -9.31 5.78
C HIS A 108 -2.00 -10.34 5.43
N ARG A 109 -1.80 -11.13 4.36
CA ARG A 109 -2.70 -12.24 4.01
C ARG A 109 -2.83 -13.25 5.16
N LEU A 110 -1.76 -13.43 5.94
CA LEU A 110 -1.69 -14.32 7.08
C LEU A 110 -1.92 -13.59 8.43
N GLY A 111 -2.46 -12.37 8.39
CA GLY A 111 -2.93 -11.62 9.55
C GLY A 111 -1.85 -10.92 10.36
N LEU A 112 -0.65 -10.71 9.81
CA LEU A 112 0.34 -9.82 10.41
C LEU A 112 -0.03 -8.36 10.17
N HIS A 113 0.30 -7.49 11.12
CA HIS A 113 0.20 -6.04 10.99
C HIS A 113 1.58 -5.45 10.68
N HIS A 114 1.62 -4.18 10.28
CA HIS A 114 2.89 -3.50 10.17
C HIS A 114 3.55 -3.33 11.55
N THR A 115 4.87 -3.30 11.62
CA THR A 115 5.63 -3.20 12.88
C THR A 115 5.36 -1.92 13.66
N PHE A 116 5.02 -0.84 12.96
CA PHE A 116 4.61 0.45 13.51
C PHE A 116 3.12 0.57 13.81
N GLU A 117 2.33 -0.48 13.59
CA GLU A 117 0.89 -0.44 13.86
C GLU A 117 0.63 -0.15 15.34
N LYS A 118 -0.34 0.73 15.61
CA LYS A 118 -0.70 1.22 16.96
C LYS A 118 0.38 2.00 17.74
N GLY A 119 1.55 2.23 17.15
CA GLY A 119 2.57 3.13 17.70
C GLY A 119 3.19 2.68 19.03
N CYS A 120 4.05 3.53 19.59
CA CYS A 120 4.83 3.25 20.81
C CYS A 120 4.01 2.93 22.08
N TYR A 121 2.75 3.36 22.15
CA TYR A 121 1.93 3.28 23.37
C TYR A 121 0.70 2.37 23.20
N GLY A 122 0.53 1.79 22.02
CA GLY A 122 -0.54 0.83 21.73
C GLY A 122 -0.14 -0.61 22.03
N GLU A 123 -0.90 -1.56 21.50
CA GLU A 123 -0.60 -3.00 21.58
C GLU A 123 0.47 -3.45 20.56
N GLY A 124 1.14 -2.49 19.90
CA GLY A 124 2.01 -2.74 18.76
C GLY A 124 1.30 -3.44 17.59
N ASP A 125 2.04 -4.25 16.85
CA ASP A 125 1.56 -5.04 15.72
C ASP A 125 0.71 -6.27 16.13
N GLU A 126 0.29 -6.36 17.40
CA GLU A 126 -0.44 -7.49 18.00
C GLU A 126 0.27 -8.85 17.85
N VAL A 127 1.56 -8.84 17.54
CA VAL A 127 2.38 -10.03 17.51
C VAL A 127 2.87 -10.20 18.92
N ALA A 128 2.00 -10.81 19.73
CA ALA A 128 2.24 -11.02 21.15
C ALA A 128 3.66 -11.55 21.39
N GLU A 129 4.25 -11.18 22.52
CA GLU A 129 5.55 -11.68 23.01
C GLU A 129 5.49 -13.17 23.39
N ILE A 130 4.76 -14.00 22.63
CA ILE A 130 4.65 -15.45 22.84
C ILE A 130 6.04 -16.09 22.85
N LEU A 131 7.02 -15.42 22.23
CA LEU A 131 8.45 -15.71 22.25
C LEU A 131 9.24 -14.41 22.43
N SER A 132 10.44 -14.48 23.02
CA SER A 132 11.37 -13.37 23.29
C SER A 132 11.93 -12.66 22.04
N SER A 133 11.30 -12.84 20.89
CA SER A 133 11.66 -12.28 19.61
C SER A 133 10.45 -11.54 19.02
N SER A 134 9.70 -10.80 19.82
CA SER A 134 8.72 -9.84 19.30
C SER A 134 9.45 -8.70 18.58
N THR A 135 8.73 -8.04 17.70
CA THR A 135 9.07 -6.76 17.08
C THR A 135 9.01 -5.67 18.15
N PRO A 136 10.05 -4.84 18.32
CA PRO A 136 9.95 -3.62 19.12
C PRO A 136 8.84 -2.71 18.57
N ALA A 137 8.19 -1.95 19.46
CA ALA A 137 7.20 -0.98 19.03
C ALA A 137 7.89 0.18 18.28
N GLU A 138 7.24 0.67 17.23
CA GLU A 138 7.75 1.74 16.36
C GLU A 138 6.69 2.84 16.27
N ILE A 139 7.11 4.11 16.12
CA ILE A 139 6.16 5.23 16.07
C ILE A 139 5.45 5.33 14.72
N ASP A 140 6.19 5.08 13.64
CA ASP A 140 5.82 5.32 12.26
C ASP A 140 6.61 4.41 11.33
N ALA A 141 6.10 4.23 10.11
CA ALA A 141 6.79 3.51 9.04
C ALA A 141 8.17 4.11 8.72
N LEU A 142 9.14 3.24 8.50
CA LEU A 142 10.48 3.64 8.08
C LEU A 142 10.66 3.43 6.59
N PHE A 143 11.37 4.35 5.96
CA PHE A 143 11.67 4.33 4.53
C PHE A 143 13.18 4.39 4.32
N GLY A 144 13.67 3.84 3.20
CA GLY A 144 15.10 3.74 2.96
C GLY A 144 15.76 2.67 3.84
N CYS A 145 16.92 2.98 4.41
CA CYS A 145 17.71 2.08 5.27
C CYS A 145 18.26 2.76 6.53
N PRO A 146 17.40 3.22 7.46
CA PRO A 146 17.87 3.96 8.64
C PRO A 146 18.46 3.01 9.68
N ILE A 147 19.74 2.65 9.54
CA ILE A 147 20.44 1.77 10.49
C ILE A 147 20.53 2.44 11.87
N GLY A 148 20.19 1.69 12.93
CA GLY A 148 20.23 2.18 14.31
C GLY A 148 19.01 3.02 14.71
N CYS A 149 17.94 2.98 13.92
CA CYS A 149 16.72 3.71 14.22
C CYS A 149 16.05 3.16 15.46
N ASN A 150 15.63 4.06 16.35
CA ASN A 150 14.78 3.70 17.49
C ASN A 150 13.82 4.85 17.74
N THR A 151 12.59 4.69 17.28
CA THR A 151 11.58 5.76 17.32
C THR A 151 10.77 5.75 18.62
N CYS A 152 10.79 4.65 19.37
CA CYS A 152 10.12 4.54 20.66
C CYS A 152 11.12 4.56 21.83
N LEU A 153 10.70 5.05 22.99
CA LEU A 153 11.56 5.05 24.20
C LEU A 153 11.72 3.64 24.84
N GLY A 154 11.29 2.59 24.15
CA GLY A 154 11.35 1.20 24.60
C GLY A 154 12.70 0.54 24.33
N PRO A 155 12.91 -0.68 24.86
CA PRO A 155 14.10 -1.47 24.52
C PRO A 155 14.02 -2.01 23.09
N GLY A 156 15.14 -1.94 22.37
CA GLY A 156 15.26 -2.44 20.99
C GLY A 156 15.36 -1.33 19.96
N GLU A 157 15.97 -1.61 18.82
CA GLU A 157 15.92 -0.77 17.63
C GLU A 157 14.69 -1.14 16.80
N ASP A 158 14.17 -0.18 16.03
CA ASP A 158 13.08 -0.40 15.10
C ASP A 158 13.46 -1.52 14.12
N SER A 159 12.47 -2.32 13.71
CA SER A 159 12.62 -3.55 12.93
C SER A 159 12.83 -3.27 11.44
N ILE A 160 13.82 -2.45 11.10
CA ILE A 160 14.13 -2.01 9.73
C ILE A 160 14.38 -3.14 8.74
N HIS A 161 14.68 -4.34 9.25
CA HIS A 161 14.97 -5.54 8.48
C HIS A 161 13.74 -6.44 8.22
N ASN A 162 12.57 -6.07 8.75
CA ASN A 162 11.35 -6.85 8.72
C ASN A 162 10.56 -6.62 7.41
N TYR A 163 9.85 -7.65 6.92
CA TYR A 163 8.93 -7.50 5.78
C TYR A 163 7.71 -6.66 6.12
N MET A 164 7.36 -6.54 7.39
CA MET A 164 6.20 -5.78 7.86
C MET A 164 6.48 -4.27 8.07
N ASP A 165 7.66 -3.77 7.69
CA ASP A 165 8.01 -2.34 7.63
C ASP A 165 8.10 -1.88 6.15
N TYR A 166 8.23 -0.58 5.88
CA TYR A 166 8.32 0.01 4.53
C TYR A 166 9.74 0.32 4.05
N THR A 167 10.74 -0.16 4.76
CA THR A 167 12.16 -0.04 4.36
C THR A 167 12.44 -0.67 3.00
N ASN A 168 13.50 -0.21 2.34
CA ASN A 168 13.88 -0.72 1.03
C ASN A 168 14.23 -2.22 1.10
N GLU A 169 13.99 -2.95 0.00
CA GLU A 169 14.31 -4.38 -0.12
C GLU A 169 15.76 -4.72 0.26
N SER A 170 16.72 -3.84 -0.06
CA SER A 170 18.13 -4.01 0.32
C SER A 170 18.36 -4.12 1.84
N CYS A 171 17.41 -3.63 2.65
CA CYS A 171 17.48 -3.63 4.10
C CYS A 171 16.75 -4.82 4.70
N LYS A 172 15.89 -5.53 3.97
CA LYS A 172 15.05 -6.58 4.52
C LYS A 172 15.79 -7.90 4.64
N THR A 173 16.57 -8.04 5.71
CA THR A 173 17.41 -9.22 5.97
C THR A 173 16.79 -10.22 6.94
N HIS A 174 15.79 -9.81 7.71
CA HIS A 174 15.16 -10.60 8.78
C HIS A 174 13.64 -10.59 8.59
N PRO A 175 13.13 -11.40 7.67
CA PRO A 175 11.81 -11.23 7.07
C PRO A 175 10.64 -11.31 8.06
N PHE A 176 10.71 -12.26 9.00
CA PHE A 176 9.69 -12.48 10.01
C PHE A 176 10.32 -12.95 11.33
N THR A 177 9.71 -12.57 12.44
CA THR A 177 10.07 -13.08 13.76
C THR A 177 9.42 -14.44 14.04
N LEU A 178 9.84 -15.13 15.11
CA LEU A 178 9.17 -16.39 15.51
C LEU A 178 7.71 -16.15 15.92
N SER A 179 7.42 -15.02 16.56
CA SER A 179 6.06 -14.62 16.93
C SER A 179 5.21 -14.32 15.69
N HIS A 180 5.80 -13.72 14.64
CA HIS A 180 5.13 -13.59 13.33
C HIS A 180 4.73 -14.96 12.78
N ILE A 181 5.65 -15.92 12.75
CA ILE A 181 5.38 -17.26 12.25
C ILE A 181 4.28 -17.96 13.07
N ALA A 182 4.29 -17.78 14.39
CA ALA A 182 3.25 -18.33 15.27
C ALA A 182 1.86 -17.73 14.95
N ARG A 183 1.75 -16.41 14.82
CA ARG A 183 0.49 -15.74 14.45
C ARG A 183 0.00 -16.17 13.07
N MET A 184 0.89 -16.21 12.08
CA MET A 184 0.57 -16.70 10.73
C MET A 184 0.02 -18.13 10.76
N ARG A 185 0.61 -19.02 11.57
CA ARG A 185 0.12 -20.39 11.75
C ARG A 185 -1.27 -20.40 12.38
N THR A 186 -1.50 -19.61 13.44
CA THR A 186 -2.82 -19.52 14.09
C THR A 186 -3.89 -19.03 13.12
N ILE A 187 -3.62 -17.98 12.35
CA ILE A 187 -4.56 -17.47 11.34
C ILE A 187 -4.81 -18.49 10.23
N TYR A 188 -3.77 -19.20 9.78
CA TYR A 188 -3.93 -20.27 8.80
C TYR A 188 -4.82 -21.41 9.33
N GLU A 189 -4.58 -21.85 10.57
CA GLU A 189 -5.36 -22.91 11.21
C GLU A 189 -6.83 -22.52 11.43
N LEU A 190 -7.08 -21.26 11.79
CA LEU A 190 -8.43 -20.76 12.05
C LEU A 190 -9.28 -20.58 10.78
N TYR A 191 -8.66 -20.14 9.67
CA TYR A 191 -9.42 -19.66 8.52
C TYR A 191 -9.16 -20.40 7.20
N ARG A 192 -8.11 -21.24 7.12
CA ARG A 192 -7.67 -21.83 5.84
C ARG A 192 -7.38 -23.32 5.85
N LYS A 193 -7.21 -23.95 7.01
CA LYS A 193 -6.84 -25.38 7.10
C LYS A 193 -7.81 -26.34 6.39
N ASP A 194 -9.08 -25.97 6.32
CA ASP A 194 -10.16 -26.82 5.80
C ASP A 194 -10.74 -26.32 4.45
N LYS A 195 -10.01 -25.41 3.75
CA LYS A 195 -10.30 -25.02 2.35
C LYS A 195 -9.26 -25.63 1.42
#